data_AF-K0UTJ2-F1
#
_entry.id   AF-K0UTJ2-F1
#
_cell.length_a   1.000
_cell.length_b   1.000
_cell.length_c   1.000
_cell.angle_alpha   90.00
_cell.angle_beta   90.00
_cell.angle_gamma   90.00
#
_symmetry.space_group_name_H-M   'P 1'
#
loop_
_entity.id
_entity.type
_entity.pdbx_description
1 polymer ?
#
loop_
_entity_poly.entity_id
_entity_poly.type
_entity_poly.pdbx_seq_one_letter_code
_entity_poly.pdbx_strand_id
1 'polypeptide(L)'
;MDLDEVQKTVRQTLVEKVLPAVESESARGELQAVIEMLDNLNRRLSWDAAEVSASVARTRELATALGAQPDGSGDGLDALRTERRIVGERLAAAYTEDIDPAVVRAVAAFSTEDIAAEISRGLLPGLPG
;
A
#
# COMPACT_ATOMS: atom_id res chain seq x y z
N MET A 1 -11.55 -11.44 -1.16
CA MET A 1 -10.70 -12.41 -0.42
C MET A 1 -9.92 -11.59 0.57
N ASP A 2 -10.01 -11.91 1.86
CA ASP A 2 -9.34 -11.16 2.92
C ASP A 2 -7.88 -11.62 3.00
N LEU A 3 -6.95 -10.72 2.70
CA LEU A 3 -5.51 -11.01 2.65
C LEU A 3 -4.94 -11.31 4.04
N ASP A 4 -5.50 -10.71 5.09
CA ASP A 4 -5.07 -10.94 6.47
C ASP A 4 -5.48 -12.34 6.91
N GLU A 5 -6.71 -12.77 6.58
CA GLU A 5 -7.18 -14.12 6.87
C GLU A 5 -6.42 -15.19 6.07
N VAL A 6 -6.07 -14.91 4.81
CA VAL A 6 -5.22 -15.82 4.01
C VAL A 6 -3.83 -15.94 4.62
N GLN A 7 -3.18 -14.83 4.97
CA GLN A 7 -1.87 -14.85 5.59
C GLN A 7 -1.89 -15.58 6.94
N LYS A 8 -2.89 -15.29 7.78
CA LYS A 8 -3.08 -15.96 9.08
C LYS A 8 -3.23 -17.47 8.89
N THR A 9 -4.01 -17.90 7.90
CA THR A 9 -4.19 -19.32 7.56
C THR A 9 -2.89 -19.97 7.08
N VAL A 10 -2.13 -19.29 6.22
CA VAL A 10 -0.82 -19.77 5.74
C VAL A 10 0.16 -19.90 6.91
N ARG A 11 0.31 -18.85 7.73
CA ARG A 11 1.17 -18.86 8.91
C ARG A 11 0.80 -19.99 9.86
N GLN A 12 -0.48 -20.12 10.19
CA GLN A 12 -0.97 -21.14 11.10
C GLN A 12 -0.67 -22.55 10.55
N THR A 13 -0.89 -22.77 9.26
CA THR A 13 -0.56 -24.03 8.60
C THR A 13 0.94 -24.33 8.67
N LEU A 14 1.80 -23.34 8.42
CA LEU A 14 3.25 -23.50 8.49
C LEU A 14 3.71 -23.85 9.92
N VAL A 15 3.17 -23.19 10.94
CA VAL A 15 3.55 -23.40 12.35
C VAL A 15 3.01 -24.71 12.90
N GLU A 16 1.72 -25.00 12.68
CA GLU A 16 1.03 -26.09 13.37
C GLU A 16 1.13 -27.42 12.63
N LYS A 17 1.31 -27.40 11.30
CA LYS A 17 1.32 -28.62 10.48
C LYS A 17 2.65 -28.88 9.81
N VAL A 18 3.27 -27.87 9.22
CA VAL A 18 4.49 -28.07 8.42
C VAL A 18 5.72 -28.16 9.31
N LEU A 19 5.95 -27.19 10.20
CA LEU A 19 7.14 -27.14 11.06
C LEU A 19 7.36 -28.41 11.91
N PRO A 20 6.32 -29.02 12.53
CA PRO A 20 6.49 -30.27 13.29
C PRO A 20 6.78 -31.48 12.41
N ALA A 21 6.38 -31.45 11.13
CA ALA A 21 6.58 -32.54 10.18
C ALA A 21 7.97 -32.49 9.49
N VAL A 22 8.73 -31.40 9.69
CA VAL A 22 10.09 -31.30 9.15
C VAL A 22 11.06 -32.06 10.04
N GLU A 23 11.61 -33.17 9.54
CA GLU A 23 12.55 -34.02 10.27
C GLU A 23 13.98 -33.44 10.30
N SER A 24 14.39 -32.73 9.24
CA SER A 24 15.71 -32.10 9.15
C SER A 24 15.82 -30.85 10.03
N GLU A 25 16.80 -30.83 10.94
CA GLU A 25 17.04 -29.67 11.81
C GLU A 25 17.39 -28.40 11.03
N SER A 26 18.19 -28.51 9.96
CA SER A 26 18.54 -27.34 9.15
C SER A 26 17.31 -26.78 8.42
N ALA A 27 16.49 -27.65 7.83
CA ALA A 27 15.26 -27.23 7.17
C ALA A 27 14.24 -26.64 8.17
N ARG A 28 14.23 -27.11 9.41
CA ARG A 28 13.38 -26.57 10.48
C ARG A 28 13.81 -25.15 10.87
N GLY A 29 15.11 -24.90 10.98
CA GLY A 29 15.66 -23.56 11.24
C GLY A 29 15.36 -22.57 10.12
N GLU A 30 15.55 -22.97 8.86
CA GLU A 30 15.19 -22.14 7.71
C GLU A 30 13.68 -21.84 7.67
N LEU A 31 12.83 -22.82 7.95
CA LEU A 31 11.39 -22.62 8.00
C LEU A 31 10.95 -21.67 9.13
N GLN A 32 11.62 -21.72 10.30
CA GLN A 32 11.40 -20.74 11.36
C GLN A 32 11.77 -19.32 10.90
N ALA A 33 12.90 -19.14 10.22
CA ALA A 33 13.30 -17.84 9.68
C ALA A 33 12.28 -17.30 8.66
N VAL A 34 11.72 -18.18 7.81
CA VAL A 34 10.64 -17.79 6.88
C VAL A 34 9.37 -17.37 7.62
N ILE A 35 8.97 -18.09 8.67
CA ILE A 35 7.80 -17.73 9.49
C ILE A 35 8.02 -16.37 10.17
N GLU A 36 9.20 -16.13 10.72
CA GLU A 36 9.56 -14.83 11.33
C GLU A 36 9.55 -13.70 10.30
N MET A 37 10.03 -13.96 9.08
CA MET A 37 9.99 -12.99 7.98
C MET A 37 8.55 -12.68 7.56
N LEU A 38 7.66 -13.68 7.53
CA LEU A 38 6.22 -13.47 7.30
C LEU A 38 5.55 -12.67 8.42
N ASP A 39 5.91 -12.90 9.69
CA ASP A 39 5.40 -12.15 10.84
C ASP A 39 5.90 -10.70 10.85
N ASN A 40 7.12 -10.47 10.38
CA ASN A 40 7.67 -9.12 10.16
C ASN A 40 7.00 -8.41 8.99
N LEU A 41 6.74 -9.13 7.88
CA LEU A 41 6.00 -8.59 6.75
C LEU A 41 4.56 -8.26 7.13
N ASN A 42 3.88 -9.07 7.96
CA ASN A 42 2.54 -8.75 8.46
C ASN A 42 2.49 -7.38 9.15
N ARG A 43 3.46 -7.10 10.02
CA ARG A 43 3.56 -5.80 10.72
C ARG A 43 3.82 -4.60 9.81
N ARG A 44 4.25 -4.84 8.58
CA ARG A 44 4.50 -3.80 7.56
C ARG A 44 3.39 -3.70 6.52
N LEU A 45 2.73 -4.83 6.25
CA LEU A 45 1.60 -5.00 5.35
C LEU A 45 0.28 -4.59 6.00
N SER A 46 0.16 -4.73 7.32
CA SER A 46 -0.86 -4.09 8.13
C SER A 46 -0.62 -2.58 8.11
N TRP A 47 -0.92 -1.97 6.98
CA TRP A 47 -1.27 -0.57 6.94
C TRP A 47 -2.37 -0.39 7.97
N ASP A 48 -2.07 0.32 9.05
CA ASP A 48 -3.05 0.59 10.09
C ASP A 48 -4.27 1.19 9.40
N ALA A 49 -5.39 0.47 9.45
CA ALA A 49 -6.62 0.89 8.79
C ALA A 49 -7.03 2.31 9.23
N ALA A 50 -6.70 2.70 10.46
CA ALA A 50 -6.89 4.04 10.96
C ALA A 50 -5.97 5.06 10.25
N GLU A 51 -4.70 4.73 10.03
CA GLU A 51 -3.77 5.60 9.29
C GLU A 51 -4.16 5.73 7.81
N VAL A 52 -4.66 4.65 7.19
CA VAL A 52 -5.16 4.69 5.81
C VAL A 52 -6.39 5.59 5.73
N SER A 53 -7.34 5.40 6.65
CA SER A 53 -8.56 6.20 6.74
C SER A 53 -8.23 7.69 6.97
N ALA A 54 -7.28 7.99 7.85
CA ALA A 54 -6.77 9.34 8.05
C ALA A 54 -6.10 9.92 6.79
N SER A 55 -5.41 9.10 6.00
CA SER A 55 -4.85 9.52 4.71
C SER A 55 -5.93 9.79 3.66
N VAL A 56 -7.01 8.99 3.63
CA VAL A 56 -8.17 9.21 2.75
C VAL A 56 -8.83 10.55 3.11
N ALA A 57 -9.11 10.79 4.40
CA ALA A 57 -9.70 12.03 4.88
C ALA A 57 -8.87 13.26 4.49
N ARG A 58 -7.56 13.25 4.77
CA ARG A 58 -6.65 14.34 4.38
C ARG A 58 -6.62 14.59 2.88
N THR A 59 -6.71 13.54 2.06
CA THR A 59 -6.71 13.67 0.60
C THR A 59 -8.02 14.30 0.10
N ARG A 60 -9.16 13.96 0.71
CA ARG A 60 -10.47 14.58 0.41
C ARG A 60 -10.52 16.06 0.79
N GLU A 61 -9.94 16.41 1.93
CA GLU A 61 -9.77 17.80 2.37
C GLU A 61 -8.91 18.59 1.37
N LEU A 62 -7.80 18.00 0.92
CA LEU A 62 -6.95 18.60 -0.11
C LEU A 62 -7.69 18.77 -1.45
N ALA A 63 -8.43 17.76 -1.90
CA ALA A 63 -9.25 17.85 -3.12
C ALA A 63 -10.23 19.04 -3.04
N THR A 64 -10.93 19.15 -1.91
CA THR A 64 -11.87 20.25 -1.64
C THR A 64 -11.16 21.62 -1.64
N ALA A 65 -9.99 21.72 -0.99
CA ALA A 65 -9.20 22.95 -0.95
C ALA A 65 -8.71 23.39 -2.34
N LEU A 66 -8.45 22.43 -3.24
CA LEU A 66 -8.09 22.68 -4.64
C LEU A 66 -9.31 22.96 -5.55
N GLY A 67 -10.53 22.94 -4.99
CA GLY A 67 -11.78 23.09 -5.75
C GLY A 67 -12.14 21.88 -6.61
N ALA A 68 -11.53 20.72 -6.36
CA ALA A 68 -11.99 19.45 -6.90
C ALA A 68 -13.15 18.91 -6.07
N GLN A 69 -14.01 18.11 -6.69
CA GLN A 69 -15.04 17.36 -5.97
C GLN A 69 -14.45 15.99 -5.58
N PRO A 70 -14.23 15.69 -4.30
CA PRO A 70 -13.82 14.36 -3.86
C PRO A 70 -14.93 13.34 -4.18
N ASP A 71 -14.54 12.09 -4.42
CA ASP A 71 -15.50 11.01 -4.67
C ASP A 71 -16.33 10.72 -3.42
N GLY A 72 -15.68 10.76 -2.25
CA GLY A 72 -16.34 10.65 -0.95
C GLY A 72 -16.83 9.24 -0.61
N SER A 73 -16.68 8.27 -1.52
CA SER A 73 -17.12 6.89 -1.30
C SER A 73 -16.01 5.99 -0.76
N GLY A 74 -16.40 5.03 0.09
CA GLY A 74 -15.51 4.01 0.62
C GLY A 74 -14.40 4.52 1.55
N ASP A 75 -13.52 3.59 1.90
CA ASP A 75 -12.31 3.79 2.70
C ASP A 75 -11.22 2.80 2.27
N GLY A 76 -10.01 2.95 2.80
CA GLY A 76 -8.87 2.08 2.49
C GLY A 76 -8.11 2.51 1.23
N LEU A 77 -7.25 1.61 0.74
CA LEU A 77 -6.30 1.93 -0.34
C LEU A 77 -6.97 2.30 -1.66
N ASP A 78 -8.11 1.70 -2.00
CA ASP A 78 -8.81 2.00 -3.25
C ASP A 78 -9.50 3.36 -3.22
N ALA A 79 -10.08 3.73 -2.08
CA ALA A 79 -10.56 5.09 -1.85
C ALA A 79 -9.39 6.09 -1.94
N LEU A 80 -8.27 5.79 -1.28
CA LEU A 80 -7.08 6.65 -1.29
C LEU A 80 -6.52 6.87 -2.72
N ARG A 81 -6.45 5.81 -3.53
CA ARG A 81 -6.05 5.89 -4.95
C ARG A 81 -7.01 6.76 -5.76
N THR A 82 -8.31 6.59 -5.55
CA THR A 82 -9.34 7.34 -6.26
C THR A 82 -9.27 8.83 -5.94
N GLU A 83 -9.17 9.19 -4.65
CA GLU A 83 -9.08 10.59 -4.23
C GLU A 83 -7.78 11.26 -4.70
N ARG A 84 -6.66 10.53 -4.68
CA ARG A 84 -5.37 11.04 -5.19
C ARG A 84 -5.40 11.29 -6.70
N ARG A 85 -6.08 10.44 -7.47
CA ARG A 85 -6.30 10.67 -8.90
C ARG A 85 -7.07 11.97 -9.14
N ILE A 86 -8.13 12.23 -8.38
CA ILE A 86 -8.94 13.45 -8.47
C ILE A 86 -8.08 14.70 -8.20
N VAL A 87 -7.25 14.65 -7.16
CA VAL A 87 -6.28 15.73 -6.86
C VAL A 87 -5.30 15.93 -8.02
N GLY A 88 -4.74 14.85 -8.56
CA GLY A 88 -3.82 14.89 -9.71
C GLY A 88 -4.45 15.51 -10.96
N GLU A 89 -5.70 15.15 -11.28
CA GLU A 89 -6.45 15.72 -12.40
C GLU A 89 -6.74 17.21 -12.20
N ARG A 90 -7.09 17.62 -10.98
CA ARG A 90 -7.33 19.04 -10.68
C ARG A 90 -6.07 19.87 -10.79
N LEU A 91 -4.96 19.37 -10.24
CA LEU A 91 -3.66 20.00 -10.41
C LEU A 91 -3.32 20.08 -11.90
N ALA A 92 -3.59 19.01 -12.67
CA ALA A 92 -3.32 19.02 -14.09
C ALA A 92 -4.08 20.12 -14.84
N ALA A 93 -5.37 20.30 -14.54
CA ALA A 93 -6.16 21.38 -15.12
C ALA A 93 -5.66 22.78 -14.71
N ALA A 94 -5.21 22.96 -13.46
CA ALA A 94 -4.72 24.25 -12.97
C ALA A 94 -3.42 24.71 -13.67
N TYR A 95 -2.56 23.78 -14.06
CA TYR A 95 -1.30 24.10 -14.74
C TYR A 95 -1.41 24.17 -16.27
N THR A 96 -2.57 23.89 -16.89
CA THR A 96 -2.74 24.10 -18.35
C THR A 96 -3.02 25.56 -18.73
N GLU A 97 -3.26 26.44 -17.76
CA GLU A 97 -3.28 27.88 -17.96
C GLU A 97 -1.82 28.39 -18.00
N ASP A 98 -1.30 28.63 -19.22
CA ASP A 98 0.04 29.18 -19.53
C ASP A 98 1.30 28.35 -19.20
N ILE A 99 1.20 27.05 -18.86
CA ILE A 99 2.36 26.16 -18.69
C ILE A 99 2.28 24.95 -19.65
N ASP A 100 3.45 24.44 -20.07
CA ASP A 100 3.58 23.28 -20.96
C ASP A 100 2.83 22.06 -20.39
N PRO A 101 1.78 21.56 -21.08
CA PRO A 101 0.99 20.40 -20.65
C PRO A 101 1.81 19.11 -20.42
N ALA A 102 3.02 18.99 -20.99
CA ALA A 102 3.90 17.86 -20.76
C ALA A 102 4.47 17.82 -19.33
N VAL A 103 4.85 18.97 -18.78
CA VAL A 103 5.36 19.10 -17.39
C VAL A 103 4.27 18.74 -16.39
N VAL A 104 3.05 19.17 -16.69
CA VAL A 104 1.86 18.91 -15.88
C VAL A 104 1.54 17.42 -15.79
N ARG A 105 1.53 16.73 -16.94
CA ARG A 105 1.34 15.27 -16.98
C ARG A 105 2.44 14.54 -16.24
N ALA A 106 3.68 15.03 -16.30
CA ALA A 106 4.81 14.44 -15.57
C ALA A 106 4.63 14.56 -14.05
N VAL A 107 4.15 15.69 -13.52
CA VAL A 107 3.89 15.87 -12.08
C VAL A 107 2.73 15.00 -11.59
N ALA A 108 1.66 14.87 -12.39
CA ALA A 108 0.53 14.00 -12.07
C ALA A 108 0.92 12.50 -12.12
N ALA A 109 1.71 12.11 -13.12
CA ALA A 109 2.24 10.75 -13.24
C ALA A 109 3.20 10.42 -12.10
N PHE A 110 4.13 11.32 -11.77
CA PHE A 110 5.02 11.20 -10.62
C PHE A 110 4.23 10.97 -9.33
N SER A 111 3.19 11.78 -9.07
CA SER A 111 2.35 11.61 -7.88
C SER A 111 1.62 10.27 -7.84
N THR A 112 1.23 9.70 -8.99
CA THR A 112 0.51 8.42 -9.05
C THR A 112 1.45 7.23 -8.93
N GLU A 113 2.57 7.28 -9.66
CA GLU A 113 3.56 6.20 -9.75
C GLU A 113 4.45 6.15 -8.51
N ASP A 114 4.91 7.28 -7.96
CA ASP A 114 5.72 7.27 -6.73
C ASP A 114 4.88 6.89 -5.51
N ILE A 115 3.60 7.20 -5.49
CA ILE A 115 2.71 6.73 -4.42
C ILE A 115 2.48 5.22 -4.52
N ALA A 116 2.30 4.68 -5.74
CA ALA A 116 2.26 3.23 -5.94
C ALA A 116 3.60 2.57 -5.56
N ALA A 117 4.71 3.26 -5.85
CA ALA A 117 6.06 2.84 -5.49
C ALA A 117 6.34 2.94 -3.98
N GLU A 118 5.80 3.92 -3.24
CA GLU A 118 5.94 4.01 -1.78
C GLU A 118 5.10 2.95 -1.07
N ILE A 119 3.88 2.68 -1.56
CA ILE A 119 3.05 1.56 -1.09
C ILE A 119 3.79 0.24 -1.26
N SER A 120 4.50 0.06 -2.39
CA SER A 120 5.29 -1.16 -2.65
C SER A 120 6.69 -1.14 -2.01
N ARG A 121 7.28 0.03 -1.76
CA ARG A 121 8.55 0.19 -1.01
C ARG A 121 8.37 0.04 0.49
N GLY A 122 7.19 0.27 1.07
CA GLY A 122 6.89 -0.15 2.44
C GLY A 122 7.04 -1.68 2.63
N LEU A 123 6.89 -2.44 1.54
CA LEU A 123 7.01 -3.90 1.46
C LEU A 123 8.41 -4.41 1.11
N LEU A 124 9.32 -3.51 0.70
CA LEU A 124 10.67 -3.87 0.23
C LEU A 124 11.71 -4.16 1.33
N PRO A 125 11.72 -3.54 2.53
CA PRO A 125 12.77 -3.79 3.49
C PRO A 125 12.46 -5.09 4.21
N GLY A 126 13.21 -6.14 3.88
CA GLY A 126 12.96 -7.51 4.36
C GLY A 126 13.38 -8.57 3.35
N LEU A 127 13.60 -8.22 2.08
CA LEU A 127 14.21 -9.11 1.11
C LEU A 127 15.75 -8.99 1.19
N PRO A 128 16.49 -10.11 1.34
CA PRO A 128 17.94 -10.09 1.22
C PRO A 128 18.33 -9.67 -0.21
N GLY A 129 19.35 -8.81 -0.29
CA GLY A 129 19.93 -8.35 -1.57
C GLY A 129 20.78 -9.41 -2.26
#